data_AF-A0A0X8UYR3-F1
#
_entry.id   AF-A0A0X8UYR3-F1
#
_cell.length_a   1.000
_cell.length_b   1.000
_cell.length_c   1.000
_cell.angle_alpha   90.00
_cell.angle_beta   90.00
_cell.angle_gamma   90.00
#
_symmetry.space_group_name_H-M   'P 1'
#
loop_
_entity.id
_entity.type
_entity.pdbx_description
1 polymer ?
#
loop_
_entity_poly.entity_id
_entity_poly.type
_entity_poly.pdbx_seq_one_letter_code
_entity_poly.pdbx_strand_id
1 'polypeptide(L)'
;MSKICLYNSDNVKAAPAYEIEGDKVYSQGTVQYTIVGNTVYQGPFGGGISACTFDEQHIYINAQPAYTVEGDKIYKGPFAGGIIAWTIVKE
;
A
#
# COMPACT_ATOMS: atom_id res chain seq x y z
N MET A 1 -6.38 -0.02 18.17
CA MET A 1 -6.56 -0.31 16.73
C MET A 1 -5.17 -0.45 16.15
N SER A 2 -4.90 -1.52 15.40
CA SER A 2 -3.58 -1.71 14.77
C SER A 2 -3.45 -0.80 13.56
N LYS A 3 -2.38 -0.02 13.49
CA LYS A 3 -2.07 0.86 12.37
C LYS A 3 -0.96 0.21 11.53
N ILE A 4 -1.03 0.34 10.21
CA ILE A 4 0.05 -0.08 9.32
C ILE A 4 0.68 1.15 8.70
N CYS A 5 1.99 1.28 8.81
CA CYS A 5 2.76 2.38 8.26
C CYS A 5 3.60 1.86 7.08
N LEU A 6 3.51 2.54 5.94
CA LEU A 6 4.33 2.30 4.75
C LEU A 6 5.39 3.40 4.64
N TYR A 7 6.66 3.03 4.78
CA TYR A 7 7.79 3.95 4.64
C TYR A 7 8.41 3.81 3.26
N ASN A 8 8.87 4.91 2.66
CA ASN A 8 9.55 4.85 1.37
C ASN A 8 10.85 4.05 1.49
N SER A 9 11.01 3.05 0.63
CA SER A 9 12.16 2.12 0.64
C SER A 9 12.39 1.54 2.03
N ASP A 10 13.64 1.52 2.53
CA ASP A 10 13.99 1.03 3.86
C ASP A 10 14.02 2.11 4.96
N ASN A 11 13.59 3.33 4.65
CA ASN A 11 13.77 4.47 5.56
C ASN A 11 12.66 4.59 6.62
N VAL A 12 12.64 3.63 7.55
CA VAL A 12 11.66 3.58 8.66
C VAL A 12 11.85 4.65 9.74
N LYS A 13 12.88 5.50 9.62
CA LYS A 13 13.13 6.63 10.55
C LYS A 13 12.47 7.93 10.08
N ALA A 14 12.03 8.00 8.83
CA ALA A 14 11.29 9.14 8.30
C ALA A 14 9.81 9.06 8.70
N ALA A 15 9.02 10.10 8.39
CA ALA A 15 7.57 9.97 8.44
C ALA A 15 7.10 8.93 7.40
N PRO A 16 6.05 8.14 7.70
CA PRO A 16 5.50 7.21 6.73
C PRO A 16 4.95 7.95 5.51
N ALA A 17 5.09 7.34 4.34
CA ALA A 17 4.45 7.83 3.10
C ALA A 17 2.94 7.64 3.16
N TYR A 18 2.53 6.48 3.70
CA TYR A 18 1.14 6.14 3.91
C TYR A 18 0.91 5.50 5.27
N GLU A 19 -0.26 5.75 5.82
CA GLU A 19 -0.75 5.14 7.05
C GLU A 19 -2.07 4.46 6.74
N ILE A 20 -2.28 3.25 7.21
CA ILE A 20 -3.49 2.46 6.98
C ILE A 20 -4.13 2.23 8.33
N GLU A 21 -5.36 2.69 8.47
CA GLU A 21 -6.20 2.50 9.65
C GLU A 21 -7.59 2.06 9.20
N GLY A 22 -7.98 0.84 9.57
CA GLY A 22 -9.21 0.23 9.08
C GLY A 22 -9.20 0.08 7.55
N ASP A 23 -10.21 0.66 6.89
CA ASP A 23 -10.37 0.67 5.43
C ASP A 23 -9.73 1.91 4.77
N LYS A 24 -9.09 2.80 5.52
CA LYS A 24 -8.58 4.08 5.01
C LYS A 24 -7.07 4.08 4.89
N VAL A 25 -6.59 4.65 3.78
CA VAL A 25 -5.18 4.93 3.55
C VAL A 25 -4.99 6.44 3.57
N TYR A 26 -4.19 6.91 4.50
CA TYR A 26 -3.86 8.31 4.72
C TYR A 26 -2.50 8.63 4.14
N SER A 27 -2.34 9.86 3.66
CA SER A 27 -1.03 10.48 3.47
C SER A 27 -1.07 11.85 4.11
N GLN A 28 -0.11 12.11 5.01
CA GLN A 28 -0.03 13.36 5.78
C GLN A 28 -1.36 13.72 6.49
N GLY A 29 -2.02 12.72 7.08
CA GLY A 29 -3.28 12.90 7.83
C GLY A 29 -4.54 13.06 6.97
N THR A 30 -4.43 13.05 5.64
CA THR A 30 -5.59 13.13 4.74
C THR A 30 -5.85 11.79 4.07
N VAL A 31 -7.10 11.33 4.04
CA VAL A 31 -7.48 10.10 3.34
C VAL A 31 -7.23 10.27 1.84
N GLN A 32 -6.34 9.44 1.29
CA GLN A 32 -6.03 9.39 -0.13
C GLN A 32 -6.74 8.24 -0.82
N TYR A 33 -6.98 7.13 -0.10
CA TYR A 33 -7.60 5.94 -0.66
C TYR A 33 -8.52 5.24 0.33
N THR A 34 -9.44 4.44 -0.22
CA THR A 34 -10.34 3.55 0.52
C THR A 34 -10.19 2.12 0.00
N ILE A 35 -10.02 1.17 0.92
CA ILE A 35 -9.89 -0.26 0.65
C ILE A 35 -11.26 -0.91 0.78
N VAL A 36 -11.72 -1.58 -0.28
CA VAL A 36 -12.95 -2.39 -0.25
C VAL A 36 -12.64 -3.76 -0.82
N GLY A 37 -12.66 -4.77 0.05
CA GLY A 37 -12.21 -6.11 -0.31
C GLY A 37 -10.75 -6.08 -0.76
N ASN A 38 -10.50 -6.52 -1.99
CA ASN A 38 -9.19 -6.57 -2.61
C ASN A 38 -8.90 -5.39 -3.56
N THR A 39 -9.74 -4.34 -3.51
CA THR A 39 -9.63 -3.18 -4.39
C THR A 39 -9.37 -1.92 -3.59
N VAL A 40 -8.43 -1.10 -4.05
CA VAL A 40 -8.15 0.22 -3.51
C VAL A 40 -8.73 1.27 -4.45
N TYR A 41 -9.59 2.14 -3.91
CA TYR A 41 -10.23 3.23 -4.64
C TYR A 41 -9.57 4.56 -4.30
N GLN A 42 -9.49 5.46 -5.28
CA GLN A 42 -9.02 6.83 -5.07
C GLN A 42 -10.04 7.63 -4.25
N GLY A 43 -9.53 8.33 -3.23
CA GLY A 43 -10.30 9.20 -2.36
C GLY A 43 -10.95 8.51 -1.16
N PRO A 44 -11.82 9.24 -0.43
CA PRO A 44 -12.35 8.81 0.86
C PRO A 44 -13.54 7.82 0.77
N PHE A 45 -14.00 7.50 -0.44
CA PHE A 45 -15.17 6.65 -0.66
C PHE A 45 -14.83 5.44 -1.53
N GLY A 46 -15.43 4.29 -1.22
CA GLY A 46 -15.36 3.10 -2.07
C GLY A 46 -16.30 3.21 -3.27
N GLY A 47 -15.94 2.59 -4.40
CA GLY A 47 -16.78 2.51 -5.60
C GLY A 47 -16.51 3.59 -6.67
N GLY A 48 -15.43 4.36 -6.53
CA GLY A 48 -14.96 5.32 -7.53
C GLY A 48 -13.90 4.74 -8.49
N ILE A 49 -12.92 5.56 -8.85
CA ILE A 49 -11.79 5.13 -9.68
C ILE A 49 -10.93 4.15 -8.88
N SER A 50 -10.74 2.94 -9.40
CA SER A 50 -9.79 1.98 -8.82
C SER A 50 -8.36 2.45 -9.06
N ALA A 51 -7.59 2.57 -7.99
CA ALA A 51 -6.16 2.85 -8.03
C ALA A 51 -5.36 1.57 -8.29
N CYS A 52 -5.71 0.50 -7.60
CA CYS A 52 -5.11 -0.83 -7.75
C CYS A 52 -6.04 -1.91 -7.19
N THR A 53 -5.71 -3.15 -7.52
CA THR A 53 -6.18 -4.34 -6.81
C THR A 53 -4.99 -5.06 -6.20
N PHE A 54 -5.22 -5.98 -5.27
CA PHE A 54 -4.16 -6.78 -4.68
C PHE A 54 -4.63 -8.19 -4.35
N ASP A 55 -3.69 -9.11 -4.21
CA ASP A 55 -3.89 -10.40 -3.58
C ASP A 55 -2.90 -10.57 -2.42
N GLU A 56 -2.63 -11.81 -2.00
CA GLU A 56 -1.72 -12.10 -0.89
C GLU A 56 -0.27 -11.67 -1.16
N GLN A 57 0.15 -11.61 -2.42
CA GLN A 57 1.55 -11.41 -2.81
C GLN A 57 1.76 -10.21 -3.74
N HIS A 58 0.74 -9.76 -4.46
CA HIS A 58 0.92 -8.78 -5.53
C HIS A 58 -0.06 -7.62 -5.41
N ILE A 59 0.43 -6.44 -5.80
CA ILE A 59 -0.40 -5.26 -6.06
C ILE A 59 -0.40 -5.04 -7.56
N TYR A 60 -1.59 -4.99 -8.15
CA TYR A 60 -1.82 -4.87 -9.57
C TYR A 60 -2.28 -3.47 -9.94
N ILE A 61 -1.65 -2.89 -10.96
CA ILE A 61 -2.07 -1.65 -11.59
C ILE A 61 -2.38 -2.00 -13.05
N ASN A 62 -3.56 -1.61 -13.54
CA ASN A 62 -4.03 -1.95 -14.89
C ASN A 62 -3.94 -3.45 -15.20
N ALA A 63 -4.34 -4.29 -14.24
CA ALA A 63 -4.29 -5.76 -14.33
C ALA A 63 -2.89 -6.36 -14.59
N GLN A 64 -1.82 -5.64 -14.25
CA GLN A 64 -0.45 -6.13 -14.29
C GLN A 64 0.19 -6.01 -12.90
N PRO A 65 0.92 -7.04 -12.43
CA PRO A 65 1.63 -6.98 -11.16
C PRO A 65 2.68 -5.86 -11.20
N ALA A 66 2.41 -4.80 -10.44
CA ALA A 66 3.25 -3.61 -10.36
C ALA A 66 4.14 -3.64 -9.12
N TYR A 67 3.72 -4.37 -8.07
CA TYR A 67 4.50 -4.59 -6.87
C TYR A 67 4.34 -6.00 -6.34
N THR A 68 5.35 -6.46 -5.62
CA THR A 68 5.37 -7.76 -4.92
C THR A 68 5.61 -7.54 -3.44
N VAL A 69 4.82 -8.18 -2.60
CA VAL A 69 4.92 -8.18 -1.14
C VAL A 69 5.66 -9.43 -0.72
N GLU A 70 6.76 -9.26 0.01
CA GLU A 70 7.48 -10.36 0.66
C GLU A 70 7.90 -9.91 2.06
N GLY A 71 7.35 -10.59 3.08
CA GLY A 71 7.58 -10.23 4.48
C GLY A 71 7.09 -8.81 4.81
N ASP A 72 8.00 -7.99 5.32
CA ASP A 72 7.77 -6.58 5.65
C ASP A 72 8.13 -5.64 4.49
N LYS A 73 8.40 -6.16 3.29
CA LYS A 73 8.85 -5.37 2.14
C LYS A 73 7.88 -5.44 0.98
N ILE A 74 7.76 -4.31 0.28
CA ILE A 74 7.06 -4.18 -0.99
C ILE A 74 8.09 -3.79 -2.04
N TYR A 75 8.30 -4.66 -3.02
CA TYR A 75 9.25 -4.48 -4.12
C TYR A 75 8.54 -3.94 -5.36
N LYS A 76 9.22 -3.10 -6.14
CA LYS A 76 8.75 -2.69 -7.47
C LYS A 76 8.86 -3.85 -8.44
N GLY A 77 7.77 -4.12 -9.16
CA GLY A 77 7.67 -5.16 -10.18
C GLY A 77 7.10 -6.48 -9.67
N PRO A 78 7.05 -7.49 -10.56
CA PRO A 78 6.37 -8.77 -10.32
C PRO A 78 7.15 -9.79 -9.48
N PHE A 79 8.38 -9.47 -9.08
CA PHE A 79 9.23 -10.36 -8.31
C PHE A 79 9.85 -9.62 -7.11
N ALA A 80 10.06 -10.36 -6.04
CA ALA A 80 10.79 -9.87 -4.89
C ALA A 80 12.32 -9.90 -5.11
N GLY A 81 13.08 -9.18 -4.27
CA GLY A 81 14.53 -9.02 -4.40
C GLY A 81 14.98 -7.89 -5.34
N GLY A 82 14.03 -7.10 -5.86
CA GLY A 82 14.29 -5.90 -6.65
C GLY A 82 14.40 -4.62 -5.81
N ILE A 83 14.03 -3.49 -6.40
CA ILE A 83 14.01 -2.20 -5.71
C ILE A 83 12.88 -2.19 -4.68
N ILE A 84 13.21 -1.95 -3.41
CA ILE A 84 12.21 -1.79 -2.35
C ILE A 84 11.47 -0.46 -2.57
N ALA A 85 10.18 -0.57 -2.84
CA ALA A 85 9.26 0.56 -2.94
C ALA A 85 8.88 1.06 -1.55
N TRP A 86 8.47 0.13 -0.68
CA TRP A 86 8.06 0.45 0.70
C TRP A 86 8.46 -0.63 1.70
N THR A 87 8.62 -0.21 2.95
CA THR A 87 8.70 -1.08 4.13
C THR A 87 7.42 -0.95 4.95
N ILE A 88 6.87 -2.08 5.36
CA ILE A 88 5.66 -2.24 6.17
C ILE A 88 6.06 -2.32 7.63
N VAL A 89 5.52 -1.44 8.46
CA VAL A 89 5.64 -1.52 9.93
C VAL A 89 4.25 -1.56 10.53
N LYS A 90 4.02 -2.47 11.47
CA LYS A 90 2.78 -2.55 12.24
C LYS A 90 2.98 -1.84 13.59
N GLU A 91 2.10 -0.90 13.90
CA GLU A 91 2.06 -0.11 15.15
C GLU A 91 0.79 -0.42 15.96
#